data_AF-A0A321LNR6-F1
#
_entry.id   AF-A0A321LNR6-F1
#
_cell.length_a   1.000
_cell.length_b   1.000
_cell.length_c   1.000
_cell.angle_alpha   90.00
_cell.angle_beta   90.00
_cell.angle_gamma   90.00
#
_symmetry.space_group_name_H-M   'P 1'
#
loop_
_entity.id
_entity.type
_entity.pdbx_description
1 polymer ?
#
loop_
_entity_poly.entity_id
_entity_poly.type
_entity_poly.pdbx_seq_one_letter_code
_entity_poly.pdbx_strand_id
1 'polypeptide(L)'
;MDSRLEALRLDEEEKKRVQQETHQLEQQPPSAWLNLIAAIEANLAEWNCKNERTQLQLNQSAGQISLHHAGQLGSILELHLDPRALVVKYSAPTRQSNHWMRHSGELQINSEGLFAGSPGSEVPKPLTAAETSQFLLKPVLFG
;
A
#
# COMPACT_ATOMS: atom_id res chain seq x y z
N MET A 1 25.21 -48.45 -13.03
CA MET A 1 25.42 -47.03 -12.67
C MET A 1 24.47 -46.28 -13.59
N ASP A 2 23.39 -45.64 -13.12
CA ASP A 2 23.41 -44.19 -12.86
C ASP A 2 22.16 -43.64 -12.14
N SER A 3 21.17 -44.45 -11.71
CA SER A 3 19.91 -43.91 -11.18
C SER A 3 20.00 -43.13 -9.86
N ARG A 4 21.05 -43.33 -9.05
CA ARG A 4 21.28 -42.55 -7.81
C ARG A 4 21.79 -41.13 -8.08
N LEU A 5 22.52 -40.93 -9.18
CA LEU A 5 23.09 -39.64 -9.56
C LEU A 5 22.05 -38.75 -10.25
N GLU A 6 21.13 -39.34 -11.02
CA GLU A 6 19.99 -38.63 -11.61
C GLU A 6 18.97 -38.17 -10.56
N ALA A 7 18.68 -39.00 -9.54
CA ALA A 7 17.79 -38.63 -8.44
C ALA A 7 18.32 -37.46 -7.61
N LEU A 8 19.63 -37.43 -7.33
CA LEU A 8 20.29 -36.31 -6.62
C LEU A 8 20.26 -35.01 -7.43
N ARG A 9 20.37 -35.09 -8.77
CA ARG A 9 20.29 -33.92 -9.65
C ARG A 9 18.89 -33.31 -9.70
N LEU A 10 17.84 -34.15 -9.74
CA LEU A 10 16.45 -33.70 -9.71
C LEU A 10 16.12 -32.98 -8.39
N ASP A 11 16.57 -33.54 -7.24
CA ASP A 11 16.38 -32.92 -5.92
C ASP A 11 17.11 -31.57 -5.78
N GLU A 12 18.30 -31.42 -6.36
CA GLU A 12 19.03 -30.14 -6.36
C GLU A 12 18.38 -29.08 -7.26
N GLU A 13 17.84 -29.49 -8.41
CA GLU A 13 17.18 -28.58 -9.35
C GLU A 13 15.82 -28.10 -8.80
N GLU A 14 15.07 -28.98 -8.13
CA GLU A 14 13.81 -28.64 -7.49
C GLU A 14 14.01 -27.70 -6.28
N LYS A 15 15.04 -27.95 -5.45
CA LYS A 15 15.41 -27.01 -4.37
C LYS A 15 15.81 -25.64 -4.88
N LYS A 16 16.52 -25.54 -6.02
CA LYS A 16 16.87 -24.26 -6.63
C LYS A 16 15.65 -23.52 -7.17
N ARG A 17 14.70 -24.23 -7.79
CA ARG A 17 13.44 -23.62 -8.25
C ARG A 17 12.61 -23.10 -7.08
N VAL A 18 12.46 -23.89 -6.03
CA VAL A 18 11.73 -23.46 -4.82
C VAL A 18 12.41 -22.26 -4.16
N GLN A 19 13.74 -22.24 -4.05
CA GLN A 19 14.46 -21.07 -3.53
C GLN A 19 14.30 -19.83 -4.41
N GLN A 20 14.33 -19.98 -5.73
CA GLN A 20 14.09 -18.86 -6.65
C GLN A 20 12.65 -18.36 -6.60
N GLU A 21 11.65 -19.24 -6.49
CA GLU A 21 10.24 -18.85 -6.31
C GLU A 21 10.02 -18.17 -4.96
N THR A 22 10.63 -18.67 -3.89
CA THR A 22 10.54 -18.06 -2.56
C THR A 22 11.17 -16.68 -2.56
N HIS A 23 12.37 -16.52 -3.15
CA HIS A 23 13.03 -15.22 -3.28
C HIS A 23 12.28 -14.24 -4.20
N GLN A 24 11.55 -14.72 -5.20
CA GLN A 24 10.71 -13.87 -6.06
C GLN A 24 9.41 -13.45 -5.34
N LEU A 25 8.80 -14.34 -4.56
CA LEU A 25 7.63 -14.04 -3.74
C LEU A 25 7.94 -13.01 -2.64
N GLU A 26 9.13 -13.07 -2.03
CA GLU A 26 9.59 -12.07 -1.05
C GLU A 26 9.78 -10.66 -1.64
N GLN A 27 9.90 -10.52 -2.96
CA GLN A 27 10.05 -9.23 -3.64
C GLN A 27 8.74 -8.63 -4.14
N GLN A 28 7.66 -9.41 -4.17
CA GLN A 28 6.37 -8.90 -4.61
C GLN A 28 5.63 -8.22 -3.45
N PRO A 29 5.03 -7.05 -3.69
CA PRO A 29 4.20 -6.43 -2.67
C PRO A 29 3.02 -7.34 -2.31
N PRO A 30 2.58 -7.33 -1.03
CA PRO A 30 1.46 -8.15 -0.60
C PRO A 30 0.19 -7.76 -1.37
N SER A 31 -0.68 -8.74 -1.64
CA SER A 31 -1.93 -8.52 -2.37
C SER A 31 -2.80 -7.42 -1.75
N ALA A 32 -2.81 -7.30 -0.42
CA ALA A 32 -3.49 -6.23 0.30
C ALA A 32 -3.02 -4.83 -0.15
N TRP A 33 -1.72 -4.64 -0.37
CA TRP A 33 -1.16 -3.38 -0.87
C TRP A 33 -1.65 -3.06 -2.29
N LEU A 34 -1.64 -4.05 -3.18
CA LEU A 34 -2.15 -3.88 -4.54
C LEU A 34 -3.64 -3.55 -4.56
N ASN A 35 -4.42 -4.21 -3.71
CA ASN A 35 -5.84 -3.95 -3.54
C ASN A 35 -6.11 -2.54 -3.00
N LEU A 36 -5.26 -2.05 -2.07
CA LEU A 36 -5.33 -0.69 -1.56
C LEU A 36 -5.04 0.34 -2.65
N ILE A 37 -3.99 0.13 -3.46
CA ILE A 37 -3.68 1.02 -4.60
C ILE A 37 -4.88 1.11 -5.54
N ALA A 38 -5.42 -0.04 -5.96
CA ALA A 38 -6.58 -0.08 -6.86
C ALA A 38 -7.80 0.65 -6.27
N ALA A 39 -8.05 0.50 -4.96
CA ALA A 39 -9.12 1.21 -4.27
C ALA A 39 -8.89 2.72 -4.18
N ILE A 40 -7.64 3.17 -4.06
CA ILE A 40 -7.28 4.60 -4.09
C ILE A 40 -7.49 5.16 -5.49
N GLU A 41 -7.01 4.47 -6.53
CA GLU A 41 -7.20 4.87 -7.92
C GLU A 41 -8.68 5.00 -8.28
N ALA A 42 -9.53 4.05 -7.87
CA ALA A 42 -10.96 4.09 -8.09
C ALA A 42 -11.62 5.32 -7.43
N ASN A 43 -11.30 5.60 -6.17
CA ASN A 43 -11.81 6.77 -5.44
C ASN A 43 -11.34 8.09 -6.07
N LEU A 44 -10.08 8.15 -6.54
CA LEU A 44 -9.54 9.31 -7.23
C LEU A 44 -10.20 9.54 -8.59
N ALA A 45 -10.43 8.48 -9.35
CA ALA A 45 -11.14 8.57 -10.64
C ALA A 45 -12.55 9.13 -10.44
N GLU A 46 -13.29 8.62 -9.44
CA GLU A 46 -14.62 9.12 -9.10
C GLU A 46 -14.59 10.60 -8.69
N TRP A 47 -13.64 10.98 -7.83
CA TRP A 47 -13.50 12.37 -7.39
C TRP A 47 -13.11 13.30 -8.54
N ASN A 48 -12.18 12.90 -9.40
CA ASN A 48 -11.73 13.67 -10.57
C ASN A 48 -12.85 13.88 -11.59
N CYS A 49 -13.73 12.88 -11.79
CA CYS A 49 -14.92 13.03 -12.63
C CYS A 49 -15.90 14.10 -12.10
N LYS A 50 -15.96 14.29 -10.77
CA LYS A 50 -16.81 15.30 -10.13
C LYS A 50 -16.14 16.68 -10.04
N ASN A 51 -14.82 16.76 -10.19
CA ASN A 51 -14.01 17.96 -9.95
C ASN A 51 -13.16 18.34 -11.17
N GLU A 52 -13.81 18.75 -12.26
CA GLU A 52 -13.14 19.06 -13.54
C GLU A 52 -12.05 20.15 -13.44
N ARG A 53 -12.15 21.06 -12.45
CA ARG A 53 -11.22 22.19 -12.29
C ARG A 53 -9.95 21.85 -11.52
N THR A 54 -9.98 20.81 -10.70
CA THR A 54 -8.85 20.41 -9.87
C THR A 54 -8.69 18.92 -10.04
N GLN A 55 -7.59 18.47 -10.63
CA GLN A 55 -7.33 17.05 -10.83
C GLN A 55 -6.30 16.57 -9.82
N LEU A 56 -6.49 15.36 -9.34
CA LEU A 56 -5.55 14.65 -8.48
C LEU A 56 -4.81 13.58 -9.28
N GLN A 57 -3.52 13.42 -8.99
CA GLN A 57 -2.63 12.46 -9.63
C GLN A 57 -1.96 11.58 -8.58
N LEU A 58 -1.90 10.29 -8.88
CA LEU A 58 -1.19 9.31 -8.08
C LEU A 58 0.16 9.00 -8.71
N ASN A 59 1.24 9.23 -7.99
CA ASN A 59 2.56 8.75 -8.36
C ASN A 59 2.84 7.46 -7.61
N GLN A 60 3.34 6.45 -8.33
CA GLN A 60 3.63 5.14 -7.77
C GLN A 60 5.10 4.79 -7.98
N SER A 61 5.74 4.35 -6.90
CA SER A 61 7.07 3.76 -6.90
C SER A 61 7.04 2.47 -6.07
N ALA A 62 8.09 1.65 -6.15
CA ALA A 62 8.14 0.38 -5.42
C ALA A 62 7.91 0.61 -3.91
N GLY A 63 6.78 0.11 -3.40
CA GLY A 63 6.39 0.23 -1.99
C GLY A 63 5.98 1.63 -1.53
N GLN A 64 5.79 2.60 -2.43
CA GLN A 64 5.36 3.95 -2.05
C GLN A 64 4.37 4.50 -3.07
N ILE A 65 3.32 5.15 -2.58
CA ILE A 65 2.44 5.97 -3.42
C ILE A 65 2.32 7.36 -2.82
N SER A 66 2.21 8.35 -3.69
CA SER A 66 2.03 9.74 -3.29
C SER A 66 0.96 10.42 -4.14
N LEU A 67 0.06 11.11 -3.47
CA LEU A 67 -1.04 11.86 -4.08
C LEU A 67 -0.63 13.33 -4.21
N HIS A 68 -0.98 13.94 -5.34
CA HIS A 68 -0.66 15.33 -5.64
C HIS A 68 -1.82 15.99 -6.39
N HIS A 69 -1.92 17.31 -6.30
CA HIS A 69 -2.69 18.06 -7.29
C HIS A 69 -1.92 18.14 -8.61
N ALA A 70 -2.63 18.01 -9.73
CA ALA A 70 -2.04 18.18 -11.05
C ALA A 70 -1.36 19.56 -11.15
N GLY A 71 -0.08 19.55 -11.51
CA GLY A 71 0.73 20.78 -11.67
C GLY A 71 1.23 21.41 -10.37
N GLN A 72 1.00 20.82 -9.19
CA GLN A 72 1.60 21.27 -7.93
C GLN A 72 2.80 20.42 -7.51
N LEU A 73 3.79 21.07 -6.89
CA LEU A 73 4.92 20.41 -6.25
C LEU A 73 4.56 20.06 -4.80
N GLY A 74 4.92 18.85 -4.38
CA GLY A 74 4.67 18.34 -3.03
C GLY A 74 3.46 17.41 -2.95
N SER A 75 3.55 16.42 -2.07
CA SER A 75 2.47 15.46 -1.84
C SER A 75 1.45 15.99 -0.85
N ILE A 76 0.17 15.66 -1.07
CA ILE A 76 -0.93 15.90 -0.13
C ILE A 76 -1.32 14.63 0.65
N LEU A 77 -0.82 13.47 0.22
CA LEU A 77 -0.89 12.20 0.96
C LEU A 77 0.24 11.29 0.48
N GLU A 78 1.08 10.85 1.40
CA GLU A 78 2.13 9.87 1.17
C GLU A 78 1.79 8.57 1.90
N LEU A 79 2.00 7.45 1.21
CA LEU A 79 1.83 6.11 1.74
C LEU A 79 3.08 5.30 1.46
N HIS A 80 3.60 4.63 2.48
CA HIS A 80 4.80 3.80 2.38
C HIS A 80 4.52 2.42 2.97
N LEU A 81 4.72 1.39 2.18
CA LEU A 81 4.67 0.00 2.59
C LEU A 81 6.04 -0.43 3.13
N ASP A 82 6.08 -0.86 4.38
CA ASP A 82 7.13 -1.72 4.89
C ASP A 82 6.72 -3.19 4.65
N PRO A 83 7.28 -3.87 3.62
CA PRO A 83 6.89 -5.23 3.28
C PRO A 83 7.33 -6.25 4.33
N ARG A 84 8.34 -5.95 5.15
CA ARG A 84 8.84 -6.86 6.19
C ARG A 84 7.95 -6.83 7.43
N ALA A 85 7.54 -5.63 7.83
CA ALA A 85 6.62 -5.45 8.95
C ALA A 85 5.15 -5.66 8.55
N LEU A 86 4.86 -5.73 7.25
CA LEU A 86 3.51 -5.69 6.69
C LEU A 86 2.73 -4.48 7.21
N VAL A 87 3.37 -3.31 7.17
CA VAL A 87 2.80 -2.05 7.69
C VAL A 87 2.72 -1.02 6.57
N VAL A 88 1.59 -0.34 6.47
CA VAL A 88 1.41 0.86 5.64
C VAL A 88 1.49 2.08 6.54
N LYS A 89 2.55 2.87 6.35
CA LYS A 89 2.70 4.18 6.97
C LYS A 89 2.02 5.22 6.09
N TYR A 90 1.30 6.15 6.70
CA TYR A 90 0.62 7.22 5.97
C TYR A 90 0.91 8.58 6.58
N SER A 91 0.93 9.61 5.74
CA SER A 91 1.11 11.00 6.15
C SER A 91 0.43 11.91 5.15
N ALA A 92 -0.52 12.72 5.62
CA ALA A 92 -1.10 13.81 4.84
C ALA A 92 -0.69 15.16 5.46
N PRO A 93 0.08 16.00 4.75
CA PRO A 93 0.33 17.37 5.20
C PRO A 93 -0.98 18.16 5.12
N THR A 94 -1.54 18.51 6.28
CA THR A 94 -2.72 19.37 6.35
C THR A 94 -2.34 20.81 5.96
N ARG A 95 -3.15 21.43 5.10
CA ARG A 95 -2.90 22.75 4.48
C ARG A 95 -2.86 23.95 5.45
N GLN A 96 -3.01 23.75 6.76
CA GLN A 96 -3.10 24.84 7.73
C GLN A 96 -1.99 24.79 8.77
N SER A 97 -1.05 25.73 8.68
CA SER A 97 0.06 25.96 9.62
C SER A 97 -0.36 26.13 11.08
N ASN A 98 -1.64 26.40 11.35
CA ASN A 98 -2.16 26.71 12.68
C ASN A 98 -2.94 25.55 13.33
N HIS A 99 -3.24 24.46 12.61
CA HIS A 99 -3.95 23.28 13.11
C HIS A 99 -3.18 22.01 12.75
N TRP A 100 -2.12 21.77 13.51
CA TRP A 100 -1.12 20.72 13.31
C TRP A 100 -1.60 19.33 13.76
N MET A 101 -2.86 18.96 13.53
CA MET A 101 -3.22 17.54 13.57
C MET A 101 -2.72 16.89 12.28
N ARG A 102 -1.49 16.36 12.33
CA ARG A 102 -0.96 15.51 11.26
C ARG A 102 -1.88 14.30 11.15
N HIS A 103 -2.55 14.13 10.01
CA HIS A 103 -3.21 12.86 9.69
C HIS A 103 -2.12 11.89 9.23
N SER A 104 -1.41 11.35 10.21
CA SER A 104 -0.29 10.44 10.03
C SER A 104 -0.41 9.28 11.00
N GLY A 105 -0.05 8.09 10.54
CA GLY A 105 -0.10 6.90 11.37
C GLY A 105 0.39 5.67 10.61
N GLU A 106 0.12 4.52 11.20
CA GLU A 106 0.52 3.23 10.66
C GLU A 106 -0.67 2.27 10.70
N LEU A 107 -0.83 1.49 9.62
CA LEU A 107 -1.83 0.44 9.50
C LEU A 107 -1.12 -0.88 9.25
N GLN A 108 -1.31 -1.83 10.14
CA GLN A 108 -0.80 -3.18 10.01
C GLN A 108 -1.72 -4.02 9.11
N ILE A 109 -1.13 -4.75 8.18
CA ILE A 109 -1.81 -5.71 7.31
C ILE A 109 -1.84 -7.05 8.05
N ASN A 110 -3.03 -7.56 8.34
CA ASN A 110 -3.19 -8.86 8.97
C ASN A 110 -3.13 -10.02 7.96
N SER A 111 -3.18 -11.26 8.44
CA SER A 111 -3.16 -12.46 7.60
C SER A 111 -4.35 -12.59 6.63
N GLU A 112 -5.44 -11.85 6.87
CA GLU A 112 -6.63 -11.80 6.01
C GLU A 112 -6.54 -10.69 4.95
N GLY A 113 -5.46 -9.92 4.94
CA GLY A 113 -5.28 -8.77 4.04
C GLY A 113 -6.10 -7.53 4.44
N LEU A 114 -6.54 -7.45 5.70
CA LEU A 114 -7.21 -6.28 6.27
C LEU A 114 -6.21 -5.35 6.95
N PHE A 115 -6.56 -4.07 7.02
CA PHE A 115 -5.75 -3.01 7.59
C PHE A 115 -6.26 -2.63 8.98
N ALA A 116 -5.44 -2.81 10.00
CA ALA A 116 -5.76 -2.45 11.38
C ALA A 116 -4.78 -1.40 11.89
N GLY A 117 -5.27 -0.37 12.57
CA GLY A 117 -4.37 0.57 13.24
C GLY A 117 -3.78 -0.03 14.51
N SER A 118 -2.69 0.57 15.01
CA SER A 118 -2.09 0.18 16.29
C SER A 118 -3.08 0.34 17.46
N PRO A 119 -2.88 -0.37 18.58
CA PRO A 119 -3.69 -0.18 19.79
C PRO A 119 -3.73 1.29 20.21
N GLY A 120 -4.94 1.85 20.35
CA GLY A 120 -5.15 3.28 20.66
C GLY A 120 -5.22 4.21 19.44
N SER A 121 -5.18 3.69 18.22
CA SER A 121 -5.38 4.46 16.98
C SER A 121 -6.85 4.78 16.70
N GLU A 122 -7.09 5.71 15.76
CA GLU A 122 -8.42 6.08 15.25
C GLU A 122 -9.10 4.97 14.43
N VAL A 123 -8.43 3.84 14.21
CA VAL A 123 -8.94 2.69 13.47
C VAL A 123 -9.27 1.56 14.46
N PRO A 124 -10.46 1.58 15.08
CA PRO A 124 -10.84 0.66 16.15
C PRO A 124 -11.14 -0.77 15.67
N LYS A 125 -11.28 -0.97 14.35
CA LYS A 125 -11.57 -2.27 13.72
C LYS A 125 -10.72 -2.44 12.45
N PRO A 126 -10.36 -3.67 12.08
CA PRO A 126 -9.75 -3.94 10.78
C PRO A 126 -10.66 -3.45 9.63
N LEU A 127 -10.04 -2.85 8.62
CA LEU A 127 -10.69 -2.27 7.45
C LEU A 127 -10.29 -3.04 6.19
N THR A 128 -11.24 -3.16 5.26
CA THR A 128 -10.94 -3.60 3.89
C THR A 128 -10.10 -2.57 3.15
N ALA A 129 -9.52 -2.93 2.00
CA ALA A 129 -8.79 -1.99 1.14
C ALA A 129 -9.65 -0.77 0.72
N ALA A 130 -10.93 -1.00 0.42
CA ALA A 130 -11.88 0.05 0.07
C ALA A 130 -12.16 1.01 1.23
N GLU A 131 -12.46 0.48 2.43
CA GLU A 131 -12.67 1.30 3.63
C GLU A 131 -11.39 2.04 4.04
N THR A 132 -10.24 1.40 3.90
CA THR A 132 -8.92 2.00 4.17
C THR A 132 -8.63 3.14 3.21
N SER A 133 -8.90 2.96 1.93
CA SER A 133 -8.80 4.02 0.92
C SER A 133 -9.68 5.23 1.30
N GLN A 134 -10.94 5.00 1.67
CA GLN A 134 -11.83 6.08 2.13
C GLN A 134 -11.31 6.78 3.39
N PHE A 135 -10.82 6.03 4.38
CA PHE A 135 -10.23 6.58 5.59
C PHE A 135 -9.03 7.48 5.28
N LEU A 136 -8.07 7.00 4.48
CA LEU A 136 -6.86 7.72 4.11
C LEU A 136 -7.14 8.97 3.27
N LEU A 137 -8.12 8.90 2.38
CA LEU A 137 -8.49 9.98 1.48
C LEU A 137 -9.44 10.99 2.11
N LYS A 138 -10.10 10.67 3.22
CA LYS A 138 -11.07 11.54 3.88
C LYS A 138 -10.57 12.98 4.12
N PRO A 139 -9.39 13.21 4.74
CA PRO A 139 -8.90 14.57 4.95
C PRO A 139 -8.46 15.28 3.66
N VAL A 140 -8.32 14.57 2.55
CA VAL A 140 -7.85 15.12 1.27
C VAL A 140 -9.00 15.43 0.32
N LEU A 141 -9.99 14.54 0.24
CA LEU A 141 -11.10 14.60 -0.72
C LEU A 141 -12.37 15.24 -0.15
N PHE A 142 -12.57 15.17 1.17
CA PHE A 142 -13.79 15.58 1.86
C PHE A 142 -13.54 16.54 3.04
N GLY A 143 -12.27 16.93 3.27
CA GLY A 143 -11.84 17.86 4.32
C GLY A 143 -11.90 19.33 3.90
#